data_AF-A0ABD3RX54-F1
#
_entry.id   AF-A0ABD3RX54-F1
#
_cell.length_a   1.000
_cell.length_b   1.000
_cell.length_c   1.000
_cell.angle_alpha   90.00
_cell.angle_beta   90.00
_cell.angle_gamma   90.00
#
_symmetry.space_group_name_H-M   'P 1'
#
loop_
_entity.id
_entity.type
_entity.pdbx_description
1 polymer ?
#
loop_
_entity_poly.entity_id
_entity_poly.type
_entity_poly.pdbx_seq_one_letter_code
_entity_poly.pdbx_strand_id
1 'polypeptide(L)'
;MASSRKGGGMTMIYISLLVLYFFAAPGRYLLFCITGTPSRSQLVDERRRRRGTRRITDDGGGSLSNEKTMDHEIERRKNDFVVHFDDTLSRRDYRESYTHTSDEHFAPLILKKDQDGMPRLYCRESQMKSLSRGKYFVQMLREGLMRYPMRRPLDSDIPISIKHDDSNGCYPATRSDRYGFPRLTWSIPANMTIIDDNTLKSSREEGGPSSYSTWCSAIGMPSYKIWKEVNKNKEGVPRTTMSDINPLYPWSDKIQKAVWRGSTTCNKGMYGHLPLWDIPRSRLVKSSLERPDLIDASFHKLVGKYASIDGSPPPVILKDPVPLNDMTKYKAIIDIDGNNWSARFPSLLCTNSIIIKITPDFVDQYTYELVPNVHYVPSSLENITQVVEHVLDPNNDVRMRNIVEEANKWCRLNLRRESFAIRALRAFDMYRDALERYGVDAWKSPVLDDLVECDV
;
A
#
# COMPACT_ATOMS: atom_id res chain seq x y z
N MET A 1 -53.75 40.36 49.00
CA MET A 1 -53.14 41.10 50.13
C MET A 1 -51.83 40.43 50.50
N ALA A 2 -50.76 41.22 50.55
CA ALA A 2 -49.42 41.00 51.17
C ALA A 2 -48.62 39.72 50.79
N SER A 3 -47.52 39.84 50.04
CA SER A 3 -46.13 40.16 50.49
C SER A 3 -45.49 38.96 51.23
N SER A 4 -44.36 38.37 50.84
CA SER A 4 -42.98 38.91 50.77
C SER A 4 -42.06 37.81 50.18
N ARG A 5 -41.24 38.02 49.13
CA ARG A 5 -39.79 38.40 49.15
C ARG A 5 -38.94 37.54 50.13
N LYS A 6 -37.78 36.96 49.80
CA LYS A 6 -36.60 37.29 48.95
C LYS A 6 -35.88 35.94 48.60
N GLY A 7 -35.01 35.75 47.61
CA GLY A 7 -34.30 36.61 46.68
C GLY A 7 -32.89 36.02 46.40
N GLY A 8 -32.41 36.19 45.16
CA GLY A 8 -31.00 36.02 44.74
C GLY A 8 -30.78 34.82 43.81
N GLY A 9 -30.27 34.95 42.58
CA GLY A 9 -29.82 36.10 41.81
C GLY A 9 -29.38 35.53 40.45
N MET A 10 -29.98 36.02 39.37
CA MET A 10 -29.72 35.57 38.01
C MET A 10 -28.72 36.54 37.39
N THR A 11 -27.47 36.11 37.23
CA THR A 11 -26.43 36.91 36.59
C THR A 11 -26.54 36.76 35.08
N MET A 12 -27.13 37.77 34.45
CA MET A 12 -26.96 38.09 33.02
C MET A 12 -25.47 38.36 32.74
N ILE A 13 -24.87 37.60 31.83
CA ILE A 13 -23.59 37.98 31.22
C ILE A 13 -23.88 38.41 29.79
N TYR A 14 -23.84 39.73 29.60
CA TYR A 14 -23.69 40.39 28.31
C TYR A 14 -22.37 39.94 27.66
N ILE A 15 -22.44 39.44 26.41
CA ILE A 15 -21.25 39.37 25.55
C ILE A 15 -21.44 40.42 24.46
N SER A 16 -20.69 41.51 24.61
CA SER A 16 -20.59 42.61 23.68
C SER A 16 -19.97 42.16 22.36
N LEU A 17 -20.65 42.46 21.25
CA LEU A 17 -20.12 42.41 19.90
C LEU A 17 -19.04 43.49 19.74
N LEU A 18 -17.79 43.07 19.57
CA LEU A 18 -16.68 43.92 19.15
C LEU A 18 -16.30 43.52 17.73
N VAL A 19 -16.69 44.36 16.77
CA VAL A 19 -16.30 44.30 15.37
C VAL A 19 -14.88 44.87 15.28
N LEU A 20 -13.90 44.02 14.95
CA LEU A 20 -12.57 44.46 14.53
C LEU A 20 -12.35 44.04 13.08
N TYR A 21 -12.37 45.03 12.20
CA TYR A 21 -11.90 44.91 10.82
C TYR A 21 -10.37 44.78 10.83
N PHE A 22 -9.85 43.67 10.32
CA PHE A 22 -8.45 43.57 9.91
C PHE A 22 -8.38 43.03 8.48
N PHE A 23 -7.93 43.89 7.57
CA PHE A 23 -7.43 43.49 6.25
C PHE A 23 -6.05 42.83 6.42
N ALA A 24 -5.92 41.56 6.07
CA ALA A 24 -4.62 40.92 5.81
C ALA A 24 -4.76 39.76 4.81
N ALA A 25 -3.78 39.66 3.91
CA ALA A 25 -3.68 38.88 2.66
C ALA A 25 -3.82 37.34 2.80
N PRO A 26 -4.04 36.59 1.69
CA PRO A 26 -4.44 35.18 1.75
C PRO A 26 -3.24 34.26 1.97
N GLY A 27 -3.40 33.30 2.89
CA GLY A 27 -2.46 32.18 3.06
C GLY A 27 -2.04 31.96 4.51
N ARG A 28 -2.93 31.32 5.30
CA ARG A 28 -2.65 30.53 6.51
C ARG A 28 -3.99 30.03 7.06
N TYR A 29 -4.21 28.71 7.01
CA TYR A 29 -5.37 28.09 7.66
C TYR A 29 -5.08 27.95 9.16
N LEU A 30 -5.89 28.60 10.01
CA LEU A 30 -5.94 28.32 11.44
C LEU A 30 -6.79 27.07 11.67
N LEU A 31 -6.18 26.03 12.23
CA LEU A 31 -6.86 24.82 12.68
C LEU A 31 -7.44 25.08 14.08
N PHE A 32 -8.77 25.09 14.22
CA PHE A 32 -9.42 25.07 15.53
C PHE A 32 -9.44 23.64 16.07
N CYS A 33 -8.62 23.33 17.07
CA CYS A 33 -8.73 22.12 17.89
C CYS A 33 -9.73 22.37 19.03
N ILE A 34 -10.89 21.70 18.97
CA ILE A 34 -11.79 21.58 20.12
C ILE A 34 -11.26 20.43 20.97
N THR A 35 -10.61 20.76 22.09
CA THR A 35 -10.20 19.76 23.11
C THR A 35 -11.32 19.65 24.15
N GLY A 36 -12.05 18.54 24.10
CA GLY A 36 -12.97 18.14 25.17
C GLY A 36 -12.23 17.30 26.21
N THR A 37 -11.94 17.87 27.38
CA THR A 37 -11.45 17.13 28.55
C THR A 37 -12.62 16.48 29.31
N PRO A 38 -12.57 15.19 29.65
CA PRO A 38 -13.47 14.63 30.65
C PRO A 38 -12.90 14.84 32.06
N SER A 39 -13.73 15.41 32.93
CA SER A 39 -13.47 15.62 34.36
C SER A 39 -13.44 14.30 35.14
N ARG A 40 -12.48 14.21 36.05
CA ARG A 40 -12.26 13.12 37.01
C ARG A 40 -13.15 13.32 38.25
N SER A 41 -14.17 12.50 38.45
CA SER A 41 -14.73 12.19 39.77
C SER A 41 -15.73 11.04 39.73
N GLN A 42 -15.68 10.20 40.76
CA GLN A 42 -16.58 9.09 41.11
C GLN A 42 -16.24 7.72 40.52
N LEU A 43 -15.53 6.91 41.31
CA LEU A 43 -16.00 5.59 41.74
C LEU A 43 -15.14 5.12 42.90
N VAL A 44 -15.75 5.20 44.09
CA VAL A 44 -15.33 4.60 45.35
C VAL A 44 -15.99 3.21 45.42
N ASP A 45 -15.27 2.28 46.04
CA ASP A 45 -15.70 0.98 46.56
C ASP A 45 -16.22 -0.09 45.58
N GLU A 46 -15.42 -1.15 45.40
CA GLU A 46 -15.79 -2.49 45.90
C GLU A 46 -14.58 -3.43 45.85
N ARG A 47 -13.81 -3.45 46.95
CA ARG A 47 -12.89 -4.56 47.26
C ARG A 47 -13.40 -5.27 48.50
N ARG A 48 -14.07 -6.42 48.33
CA ARG A 48 -14.04 -7.48 49.36
C ARG A 48 -14.40 -8.85 48.79
N ARG A 49 -13.53 -9.82 49.15
CA ARG A 49 -13.71 -11.28 49.15
C ARG A 49 -13.45 -12.02 47.83
N ARG A 50 -12.22 -12.55 47.71
CA ARG A 50 -11.96 -13.98 47.90
C ARG A 50 -10.45 -14.20 48.12
N ARG A 51 -10.07 -14.47 49.38
CA ARG A 51 -8.79 -15.05 49.76
C ARG A 51 -8.86 -16.55 49.44
N GLY A 52 -7.94 -17.03 48.62
CA GLY A 52 -7.57 -18.44 48.49
C GLY A 52 -6.05 -18.51 48.58
N THR A 53 -5.56 -18.76 49.78
CA THR A 53 -4.16 -18.95 50.14
C THR A 53 -3.50 -20.09 49.36
N ARG A 54 -2.39 -19.81 48.67
CA ARG A 54 -1.37 -20.82 48.36
C ARG A 54 -0.02 -20.31 48.84
N ARG A 55 0.61 -21.14 49.69
CA ARG A 55 1.87 -20.90 50.39
C ARG A 55 3.00 -20.60 49.41
N ILE A 56 3.77 -19.57 49.74
CA ILE A 56 5.13 -19.35 49.26
C ILE A 56 6.02 -20.31 50.05
N THR A 57 6.74 -21.17 49.34
CA THR A 57 8.01 -21.72 49.81
C THR A 57 9.08 -21.05 48.97
N ASP A 58 9.96 -20.30 49.65
CA ASP A 58 11.28 -19.93 49.15
C ASP A 58 12.01 -21.19 48.72
N ASP A 59 12.50 -21.19 47.49
CA ASP A 59 13.76 -21.86 47.16
C ASP A 59 14.51 -20.96 46.19
N GLY A 60 15.69 -20.54 46.61
CA GLY A 60 16.60 -19.71 45.84
C GLY A 60 17.27 -20.50 44.71
N GLY A 61 17.64 -19.77 43.66
CA GLY A 61 18.50 -20.27 42.58
C GLY A 61 17.82 -20.31 41.23
N GLY A 62 18.06 -19.29 40.40
CA GLY A 62 17.57 -19.30 39.02
C GLY A 62 17.51 -17.95 38.31
N SER A 63 18.48 -17.05 38.52
CA SER A 63 18.69 -15.92 37.60
C SER A 63 19.96 -16.21 36.82
N LEU A 64 19.82 -16.85 35.65
CA LEU A 64 20.83 -17.03 34.58
C LEU A 64 20.30 -17.83 33.36
N SER A 65 19.05 -18.31 33.38
CA SER A 65 18.48 -19.14 32.30
C SER A 65 17.44 -18.46 31.41
N ASN A 66 17.05 -17.20 31.68
CA ASN A 66 16.06 -16.48 30.86
C ASN A 66 16.67 -15.51 29.83
N GLU A 67 17.90 -15.01 30.04
CA GLU A 67 18.61 -14.21 29.04
C GLU A 67 19.10 -15.08 27.87
N LYS A 68 19.71 -16.23 28.16
CA LYS A 68 20.24 -17.13 27.11
C LYS A 68 19.18 -17.69 26.16
N THR A 69 17.96 -17.95 26.64
CA THR A 69 16.84 -18.42 25.79
C THR A 69 16.30 -17.32 24.90
N MET A 70 16.24 -16.08 25.40
CA MET A 70 15.82 -14.92 24.63
C MET A 70 16.89 -14.54 23.59
N ASP A 71 18.17 -14.55 23.95
CA ASP A 71 19.28 -14.34 23.02
C ASP A 71 19.34 -15.43 21.96
N HIS A 72 19.13 -16.71 22.31
CA HIS A 72 19.04 -17.79 21.32
C HIS A 72 17.82 -17.66 20.40
N GLU A 73 16.68 -17.18 20.88
CA GLU A 73 15.51 -16.93 20.03
C GLU A 73 15.72 -15.70 19.13
N ILE A 74 16.40 -14.66 19.62
CA ILE A 74 16.81 -13.49 18.84
C ILE A 74 17.86 -13.88 17.78
N GLU A 75 18.87 -14.69 18.13
CA GLU A 75 19.90 -15.20 17.22
C GLU A 75 19.32 -16.17 16.17
N ARG A 76 18.33 -16.99 16.58
CA ARG A 76 17.57 -17.86 15.67
C ARG A 76 16.74 -17.01 14.70
N ARG A 77 15.99 -16.03 15.21
CA ARG A 77 15.23 -15.08 14.38
C ARG A 77 16.13 -14.29 13.43
N LYS A 78 17.31 -13.82 13.86
CA LYS A 78 18.29 -13.12 13.00
C LYS A 78 18.64 -13.91 11.73
N ASN A 79 18.54 -15.24 11.77
CA ASN A 79 18.95 -16.11 10.65
C ASN A 79 17.78 -16.80 9.94
N ASP A 80 16.52 -16.53 10.31
CA ASP A 80 15.35 -17.05 9.58
C ASP A 80 15.37 -16.61 8.11
N PHE A 81 15.83 -15.38 7.85
CA PHE A 81 16.09 -14.89 6.49
C PHE A 81 17.10 -15.77 5.76
N VAL A 82 18.28 -16.02 6.36
CA VAL A 82 19.38 -16.75 5.70
C VAL A 82 18.95 -18.19 5.41
N VAL A 83 18.33 -18.86 6.38
CA VAL A 83 17.80 -20.21 6.22
C VAL A 83 16.79 -20.26 5.08
N HIS A 84 15.83 -19.33 5.06
CA HIS A 84 14.82 -19.26 4.00
C HIS A 84 15.44 -18.94 2.64
N PHE A 85 16.37 -17.99 2.58
CA PHE A 85 17.04 -17.57 1.35
C PHE A 85 17.86 -18.72 0.75
N ASP A 86 18.69 -19.38 1.56
CA ASP A 86 19.55 -20.48 1.13
C ASP A 86 18.72 -21.70 0.71
N ASP A 87 17.64 -22.03 1.41
CA ASP A 87 16.70 -23.08 0.99
C ASP A 87 16.04 -22.72 -0.35
N THR A 88 15.56 -21.50 -0.51
CA THR A 88 14.95 -21.04 -1.77
C THR A 88 15.97 -21.07 -2.92
N LEU A 89 17.21 -20.65 -2.68
CA LEU A 89 18.30 -20.66 -3.65
C LEU A 89 18.74 -22.08 -4.02
N SER A 90 18.70 -23.02 -3.07
CA SER A 90 19.16 -24.40 -3.29
C SER A 90 18.21 -25.24 -4.15
N ARG A 91 16.92 -24.85 -4.27
CA ARG A 91 15.91 -25.55 -5.07
C ARG A 91 16.20 -25.44 -6.57
N ARG A 92 16.51 -26.57 -7.24
CA ARG A 92 16.83 -26.60 -8.68
C ARG A 92 15.63 -26.30 -9.58
N ASP A 93 14.44 -26.78 -9.23
CA ASP A 93 13.21 -26.48 -9.96
C ASP A 93 12.28 -25.66 -9.08
N TYR A 94 11.98 -24.44 -9.52
CA TYR A 94 10.78 -23.75 -9.10
C TYR A 94 9.60 -24.42 -9.82
N ARG A 95 9.24 -25.64 -9.39
CA ARG A 95 7.97 -26.22 -9.80
C ARG A 95 6.91 -25.30 -9.20
N GLU A 96 6.13 -24.65 -10.06
CA GLU A 96 4.81 -24.15 -9.69
C GLU A 96 4.04 -25.36 -9.14
N SER A 97 4.16 -25.61 -7.83
CA SER A 97 3.29 -26.57 -7.19
C SER A 97 1.90 -25.96 -7.32
N TYR A 98 1.00 -26.69 -7.97
CA TYR A 98 -0.43 -26.32 -8.06
C TYR A 98 -1.10 -26.31 -6.67
N THR A 99 -0.38 -26.63 -5.61
CA THR A 99 -0.80 -26.51 -4.22
C THR A 99 -0.39 -25.15 -3.65
N HIS A 100 -1.31 -24.17 -3.73
CA HIS A 100 -1.17 -22.81 -3.23
C HIS A 100 -0.83 -22.71 -1.72
N THR A 101 0.42 -22.97 -1.34
CA THR A 101 0.95 -22.52 -0.05
C THR A 101 1.80 -21.28 -0.28
N SER A 102 1.49 -20.20 0.44
CA SER A 102 2.05 -18.85 0.25
C SER A 102 3.56 -18.72 0.46
N ASP A 103 4.23 -19.78 0.91
CA ASP A 103 5.69 -19.82 1.13
C ASP A 103 6.47 -20.15 -0.16
N GLU A 104 5.77 -20.53 -1.24
CA GLU A 104 6.43 -20.95 -2.49
C GLU A 104 6.77 -19.79 -3.42
N HIS A 105 6.34 -18.53 -3.16
CA HIS A 105 6.52 -17.42 -4.11
C HIS A 105 7.65 -16.42 -3.83
N PHE A 106 8.80 -16.93 -3.42
CA PHE A 106 10.04 -16.16 -3.36
C PHE A 106 10.97 -16.46 -4.54
N ALA A 107 11.67 -15.44 -4.99
CA ALA A 107 12.73 -15.52 -5.99
C ALA A 107 14.03 -14.99 -5.37
N PRO A 108 15.07 -15.83 -5.24
CA PRO A 108 16.36 -15.42 -4.70
C PRO A 108 17.23 -14.83 -5.81
N LEU A 109 17.79 -13.66 -5.58
CA LEU A 109 18.83 -13.06 -6.42
C LEU A 109 20.04 -12.73 -5.57
N ILE A 110 21.19 -12.58 -6.20
CA ILE A 110 22.44 -12.19 -5.54
C ILE A 110 22.98 -10.96 -6.27
N LEU A 111 23.19 -9.86 -5.56
CA LEU A 111 23.96 -8.74 -6.10
C LEU A 111 25.42 -8.93 -5.72
N LYS A 112 26.30 -9.04 -6.71
CA LYS A 112 27.76 -9.17 -6.52
C LYS A 112 28.52 -8.40 -7.59
N LYS A 113 29.82 -8.21 -7.39
CA LYS A 113 30.70 -7.63 -8.41
C LYS A 113 31.01 -8.66 -9.50
N ASP A 114 31.03 -8.23 -10.75
CA ASP A 114 31.60 -8.99 -11.87
C ASP A 114 33.13 -8.91 -11.86
N GLN A 115 33.77 -9.49 -12.90
CA GLN A 115 35.23 -9.52 -13.04
C GLN A 115 35.86 -8.13 -13.15
N ASP A 116 35.09 -7.14 -13.63
CA ASP A 116 35.51 -5.74 -13.78
C ASP A 116 35.19 -4.90 -12.53
N GLY A 117 34.66 -5.54 -11.47
CA GLY A 117 34.29 -4.87 -10.23
C GLY A 117 32.94 -4.17 -10.27
N MET A 118 32.14 -4.35 -11.33
CA MET A 118 30.85 -3.69 -11.52
C MET A 118 29.72 -4.52 -10.87
N PRO A 119 28.75 -3.87 -10.20
CA PRO A 119 27.65 -4.57 -9.53
C PRO A 119 26.68 -5.19 -10.55
N ARG A 120 26.50 -6.51 -10.50
CA ARG A 120 25.58 -7.28 -11.36
C ARG A 120 24.65 -8.15 -10.53
N LEU A 121 23.43 -8.33 -11.03
CA LEU A 121 22.47 -9.26 -10.44
C LEU A 121 22.67 -10.66 -11.01
N TYR A 122 22.76 -11.65 -10.13
CA TYR A 122 22.86 -13.06 -10.46
C TYR A 122 21.66 -13.83 -9.95
N CYS A 123 21.29 -14.87 -10.68
CA CYS A 123 20.29 -15.86 -10.28
C CYS A 123 20.70 -17.21 -10.85
N ARG A 124 20.06 -18.29 -10.38
CA ARG A 124 20.29 -19.62 -10.95
C ARG A 124 19.66 -19.71 -12.33
N GLU A 125 20.39 -20.24 -13.30
CA GLU A 125 19.91 -20.44 -14.66
C GLU A 125 18.61 -21.26 -14.68
N SER A 126 18.52 -22.28 -13.81
CA SER A 126 17.33 -23.13 -13.67
C SER A 126 16.10 -22.37 -13.16
N GLN A 127 16.30 -21.33 -12.33
CA GLN A 127 15.23 -20.51 -11.76
C GLN A 127 14.87 -19.32 -12.64
N MET A 128 15.75 -18.91 -13.56
CA MET A 128 15.58 -17.71 -14.37
C MET A 128 14.25 -17.70 -15.16
N LYS A 129 13.87 -18.85 -15.74
CA LYS A 129 12.61 -18.99 -16.50
C LYS A 129 11.35 -18.95 -15.62
N SER A 130 11.50 -19.20 -14.32
CA SER A 130 10.40 -19.21 -13.34
C SER A 130 10.12 -17.84 -12.71
N LEU A 131 10.95 -16.83 -13.01
CA LEU A 131 10.77 -15.45 -12.56
C LEU A 131 9.52 -14.84 -13.20
N SER A 132 8.36 -15.08 -12.59
CA SER A 132 7.03 -14.67 -13.10
C SER A 132 6.95 -13.15 -13.27
N ARG A 133 6.62 -12.42 -12.19
CA ARG A 133 6.64 -10.95 -12.20
C ARG A 133 7.95 -10.39 -11.68
N GLY A 134 8.71 -11.19 -10.93
CA GLY A 134 10.00 -10.80 -10.35
C GLY A 134 10.99 -10.32 -11.41
N LYS A 135 10.94 -10.88 -12.63
CA LYS A 135 11.76 -10.43 -13.77
C LYS A 135 11.63 -8.94 -14.07
N TYR A 136 10.46 -8.34 -13.83
CA TYR A 136 10.29 -6.91 -14.08
C TYR A 136 11.06 -6.06 -13.08
N PHE A 137 11.17 -6.50 -11.82
CA PHE A 137 12.04 -5.83 -10.84
C PHE A 137 13.51 -6.04 -11.19
N VAL A 138 13.91 -7.24 -11.64
CA VAL A 138 15.27 -7.51 -12.15
C VAL A 138 15.63 -6.54 -13.27
N GLN A 139 14.76 -6.38 -14.28
CA GLN A 139 14.96 -5.43 -15.36
C GLN A 139 15.13 -3.98 -14.87
N MET A 140 14.27 -3.54 -13.95
CA MET A 140 14.34 -2.20 -13.39
C MET A 140 15.64 -1.96 -12.62
N LEU A 141 16.02 -2.92 -11.76
CA LEU A 141 17.21 -2.81 -10.94
C LEU A 141 18.49 -2.90 -11.78
N ARG A 142 18.56 -3.79 -12.78
CA ARG A 142 19.69 -3.84 -13.74
C ARG A 142 19.83 -2.51 -14.47
N GLU A 143 18.74 -1.95 -14.97
CA GLU A 143 18.79 -0.65 -15.64
C GLU A 143 19.25 0.46 -14.69
N GLY A 144 18.81 0.42 -13.43
CA GLY A 144 19.28 1.31 -12.38
C GLY A 144 20.79 1.21 -12.19
N LEU A 145 21.30 0.00 -11.92
CA LEU A 145 22.71 -0.28 -11.66
C LEU A 145 23.62 0.08 -12.84
N MET A 146 23.14 -0.06 -14.08
CA MET A 146 23.91 0.30 -15.28
C MET A 146 23.99 1.81 -15.51
N ARG A 147 22.98 2.58 -15.07
CA ARG A 147 22.85 4.01 -15.41
C ARG A 147 23.19 4.96 -14.28
N TYR A 148 23.04 4.52 -13.04
CA TYR A 148 23.18 5.37 -11.86
C TYR A 148 24.12 4.74 -10.85
N PRO A 149 24.92 5.57 -10.14
CA PRO A 149 25.76 5.08 -9.07
C PRO A 149 24.90 4.52 -7.93
N MET A 150 25.37 3.43 -7.32
CA MET A 150 24.79 2.95 -6.07
C MET A 150 25.01 3.97 -4.95
N ARG A 151 24.05 4.12 -4.05
CA ARG A 151 24.15 5.01 -2.88
C ARG A 151 25.32 4.65 -1.96
N ARG A 152 25.64 3.36 -1.84
CA ARG A 152 26.79 2.85 -1.07
C ARG A 152 27.51 1.77 -1.85
N PRO A 153 28.85 1.67 -1.73
CA PRO A 153 29.65 0.62 -2.35
C PRO A 153 29.14 -0.79 -2.03
N LEU A 154 29.48 -1.74 -2.90
CA LEU A 154 29.20 -3.16 -2.71
C LEU A 154 30.45 -3.82 -2.12
N ASP A 155 30.52 -3.89 -0.79
CA ASP A 155 31.67 -4.45 -0.06
C ASP A 155 31.60 -5.97 0.08
N SER A 156 30.38 -6.52 0.08
CA SER A 156 30.07 -7.95 0.11
C SER A 156 28.90 -8.28 -0.82
N ASP A 157 28.72 -9.55 -1.13
CA ASP A 157 27.56 -10.03 -1.89
C ASP A 157 26.28 -9.85 -1.08
N ILE A 158 25.19 -9.43 -1.74
CA ILE A 158 23.92 -9.15 -1.07
C ILE A 158 22.85 -10.15 -1.50
N PRO A 159 22.25 -10.90 -0.57
CA PRO A 159 21.12 -11.79 -0.85
C PRO A 159 19.83 -10.99 -0.99
N ILE A 160 19.12 -11.11 -2.11
CA ILE A 160 17.90 -10.38 -2.42
C ILE A 160 16.71 -11.34 -2.50
N SER A 161 15.79 -11.23 -1.54
CA SER A 161 14.57 -12.02 -1.48
C SER A 161 13.38 -11.25 -2.05
N ILE A 162 12.87 -11.68 -3.21
CA ILE A 162 11.72 -11.07 -3.88
C ILE A 162 10.48 -11.95 -3.71
N LYS A 163 9.43 -11.41 -3.07
CA LYS A 163 8.09 -11.99 -3.12
C LYS A 163 7.40 -11.53 -4.40
N HIS A 164 7.34 -12.41 -5.40
CA HIS A 164 6.90 -12.03 -6.75
C HIS A 164 5.41 -12.29 -7.04
N ASP A 165 4.67 -12.90 -6.09
CA ASP A 165 3.21 -13.00 -6.12
C ASP A 165 2.50 -11.75 -5.53
N ASP A 166 1.16 -11.76 -5.44
CA ASP A 166 0.40 -10.61 -4.93
C ASP A 166 0.44 -10.48 -3.40
N SER A 167 0.92 -11.51 -2.72
CA SER A 167 1.00 -11.49 -1.26
C SER A 167 2.23 -10.72 -0.82
N ASN A 168 2.15 -10.15 0.37
CA ASN A 168 3.31 -9.56 1.04
C ASN A 168 3.56 -10.20 2.41
N GLY A 169 2.69 -11.07 2.91
CA GLY A 169 2.81 -11.70 4.23
C GLY A 169 2.51 -10.78 5.42
N CYS A 170 1.98 -9.58 5.20
CA CYS A 170 1.63 -8.65 6.25
C CYS A 170 0.12 -8.59 6.45
N TYR A 171 -0.31 -8.66 7.71
CA TYR A 171 -1.72 -8.68 8.10
C TYR A 171 -2.07 -7.43 8.93
N PRO A 172 -2.62 -6.36 8.31
CA PRO A 172 -2.87 -5.09 8.99
C PRO A 172 -3.79 -5.21 10.22
N ALA A 173 -4.80 -6.08 10.15
CA ALA A 173 -5.78 -6.26 11.22
C ALA A 173 -5.15 -6.81 12.52
N THR A 174 -4.20 -7.74 12.41
CA THR A 174 -3.52 -8.37 13.55
C THR A 174 -2.15 -7.76 13.84
N ARG A 175 -1.69 -6.82 13.00
CA ARG A 175 -0.33 -6.25 13.02
C ARG A 175 0.75 -7.34 13.09
N SER A 176 0.59 -8.39 12.29
CA SER A 176 1.53 -9.51 12.24
C SER A 176 2.21 -9.65 10.88
N ASP A 177 3.51 -9.94 10.91
CA ASP A 177 4.30 -10.33 9.75
C ASP A 177 4.49 -11.85 9.77
N ARG A 178 4.01 -12.53 8.72
CA ARG A 178 4.16 -13.99 8.55
C ARG A 178 5.61 -14.43 8.58
N TYR A 179 6.48 -13.66 7.94
CA TYR A 179 7.85 -14.07 7.64
C TYR A 179 8.83 -13.48 8.65
N GLY A 180 8.53 -12.30 9.18
CA GLY A 180 9.37 -11.67 10.20
C GLY A 180 10.75 -11.23 9.70
N PHE A 181 11.03 -11.28 8.39
CA PHE A 181 12.29 -10.85 7.78
C PHE A 181 12.10 -9.88 6.60
N PRO A 182 13.12 -9.06 6.27
CA PRO A 182 13.11 -8.16 5.12
C PRO A 182 12.87 -8.88 3.79
N ARG A 183 11.99 -8.33 2.96
CA ARG A 183 11.67 -8.86 1.63
C ARG A 183 11.11 -7.78 0.72
N LEU A 184 11.39 -7.88 -0.57
CA LEU A 184 10.81 -7.01 -1.59
C LEU A 184 9.45 -7.55 -2.01
N THR A 185 8.42 -6.69 -2.02
CA THR A 185 7.02 -7.05 -2.36
C THR A 185 6.40 -5.99 -3.27
N TRP A 186 5.36 -6.33 -4.03
CA TRP A 186 4.69 -5.32 -4.88
C TRP A 186 3.78 -4.34 -4.12
N SER A 187 3.46 -4.65 -2.86
CA SER A 187 2.63 -3.82 -2.00
C SER A 187 2.99 -3.97 -0.53
N ILE A 188 2.72 -2.92 0.23
CA ILE A 188 2.89 -2.83 1.68
C ILE A 188 1.58 -2.35 2.33
N PRO A 189 1.36 -2.59 3.64
CA PRO A 189 0.24 -2.02 4.37
C PRO A 189 0.16 -0.49 4.24
N ALA A 190 -1.04 0.06 4.01
CA ALA A 190 -1.24 1.50 3.81
C ALA A 190 -0.84 2.34 5.04
N ASN A 191 -0.97 1.80 6.25
CA ASN A 191 -0.57 2.51 7.47
C ASN A 191 0.95 2.62 7.66
N MET A 192 1.75 1.92 6.85
CA MET A 192 3.21 2.07 6.85
C MET A 192 3.69 3.26 6.01
N THR A 193 2.83 3.88 5.21
CA THR A 193 3.20 5.05 4.38
C THR A 193 2.94 6.39 5.07
N ILE A 194 2.57 6.42 6.35
CA ILE A 194 2.44 7.65 7.13
C ILE A 194 3.86 8.16 7.42
N ILE A 195 4.41 8.91 6.47
CA ILE A 195 5.51 9.84 6.70
C ILE A 195 4.86 11.05 7.36
N ASP A 196 4.94 11.16 8.69
CA ASP A 196 4.66 12.44 9.33
C ASP A 196 5.80 13.38 8.96
N ASP A 197 5.53 14.40 8.15
CA ASP A 197 6.52 15.37 7.65
C ASP A 197 7.23 16.09 8.82
N ASN A 198 6.65 16.06 10.03
CA ASN A 198 7.29 16.54 11.25
C ASN A 198 8.40 15.62 11.79
N THR A 199 8.38 14.32 11.50
CA THR A 199 9.42 13.36 11.94
C THR A 199 10.69 13.36 11.09
N LEU A 200 10.67 13.97 9.90
CA LEU A 200 11.90 14.20 9.11
C LEU A 200 12.73 15.38 9.65
N LYS A 201 12.11 16.29 10.42
CA LYS A 201 12.81 17.43 11.04
C LYS A 201 13.36 17.11 12.42
N SER A 202 12.76 16.18 13.17
CA SER A 202 13.25 15.78 14.50
C SER A 202 14.31 14.69 14.49
N SER A 203 14.68 14.13 13.32
CA SER A 203 15.68 13.06 13.19
C SER A 203 17.09 13.54 12.84
N ARG A 204 17.31 14.86 12.82
CA ARG A 204 18.64 15.46 12.61
C ARG A 204 19.39 15.80 13.89
N GLU A 205 18.74 15.76 15.04
CA GLU A 205 19.35 15.95 16.35
C GLU A 205 18.93 14.76 17.22
N GLU A 206 19.91 14.02 17.75
CA GLU A 206 19.76 12.82 18.59
C GLU A 206 19.48 11.47 17.88
N GLY A 207 20.53 10.87 17.29
CA GLY A 207 20.98 9.51 17.62
C GLY A 207 20.04 8.28 17.60
N GLY A 208 18.81 8.32 17.08
CA GLY A 208 17.91 7.16 17.03
C GLY A 208 17.05 7.11 15.76
N PRO A 209 16.77 5.93 15.17
CA PRO A 209 15.94 5.85 13.97
C PRO A 209 14.51 6.26 14.29
N SER A 210 14.06 7.31 13.60
CA SER A 210 12.70 7.85 13.61
C SER A 210 11.63 6.76 13.51
N SER A 211 10.61 6.89 14.36
CA SER A 211 9.40 6.07 14.51
C SER A 211 8.74 5.63 13.19
N TYR A 212 9.26 4.58 12.57
CA TYR A 212 8.47 3.71 11.70
C TYR A 212 7.80 2.66 12.59
N SER A 213 6.47 2.56 12.57
CA SER A 213 5.78 1.40 13.14
C SER A 213 6.06 0.18 12.23
N THR A 214 7.19 -0.51 12.42
CA THR A 214 7.70 -1.60 11.56
C THR A 214 7.21 -2.98 11.99
N TRP A 215 5.91 -3.16 12.26
CA TRP A 215 5.39 -4.50 12.56
C TRP A 215 5.47 -5.46 11.35
N CYS A 216 5.75 -4.93 10.16
CA CYS A 216 5.91 -5.64 8.90
C CYS A 216 7.24 -5.26 8.24
N SER A 217 7.97 -6.25 7.75
CA SER A 217 9.30 -6.12 7.15
C SER A 217 9.27 -6.10 5.62
N ALA A 218 8.10 -5.92 5.01
CA ALA A 218 7.96 -5.82 3.56
C ALA A 218 8.41 -4.45 3.04
N ILE A 219 9.17 -4.45 1.95
CA ILE A 219 9.63 -3.24 1.24
C ILE A 219 8.96 -3.20 -0.13
N GLY A 220 8.28 -2.09 -0.43
CA GLY A 220 7.54 -1.92 -1.68
C GLY A 220 8.47 -1.76 -2.90
N MET A 221 8.25 -2.60 -3.91
CA MET A 221 8.88 -2.52 -5.23
C MET A 221 8.05 -1.66 -6.19
N PRO A 222 8.68 -1.09 -7.23
CA PRO A 222 7.96 -0.45 -8.32
C PRO A 222 6.99 -1.37 -9.05
N SER A 223 5.87 -0.80 -9.53
CA SER A 223 4.83 -1.55 -10.23
C SER A 223 5.35 -2.26 -11.49
N TYR A 224 5.33 -3.60 -11.44
CA TYR A 224 5.65 -4.45 -12.60
C TYR A 224 4.75 -4.16 -13.81
N LYS A 225 3.49 -3.76 -13.56
CA LYS A 225 2.50 -3.58 -14.62
C LYS A 225 2.81 -2.35 -15.47
N ILE A 226 3.19 -1.25 -14.80
CA ILE A 226 3.58 -0.02 -15.49
C ILE A 226 4.94 -0.22 -16.18
N TRP A 227 5.90 -0.88 -15.53
CA TRP A 227 7.15 -1.22 -16.17
C TRP A 227 6.96 -2.00 -17.47
N LYS A 228 6.09 -3.03 -17.46
CA LYS A 228 5.74 -3.81 -18.66
C LYS A 228 5.20 -2.93 -19.79
N GLU A 229 4.49 -1.85 -19.46
CA GLU A 229 3.95 -0.89 -20.41
C GLU A 229 5.04 0.04 -20.96
N VAL A 230 5.78 0.72 -20.08
CA VAL A 230 6.79 1.72 -20.48
C VAL A 230 8.04 1.09 -21.10
N ASN A 231 8.42 -0.12 -20.69
CA ASN A 231 9.58 -0.83 -21.25
C ASN A 231 9.32 -1.36 -22.67
N LYS A 232 8.04 -1.60 -23.02
CA LYS A 232 7.63 -1.96 -24.39
C LYS A 232 7.40 -0.76 -25.29
N ASN A 233 7.23 0.42 -24.71
CA ASN A 233 7.06 1.66 -25.47
C ASN A 233 8.43 2.21 -25.84
N LYS A 234 8.66 2.52 -27.13
CA LYS A 234 9.90 3.14 -27.60
C LYS A 234 10.19 4.47 -26.90
N GLU A 235 9.13 5.20 -26.53
CA GLU A 235 9.23 6.49 -25.85
C GLU A 235 9.46 6.38 -24.34
N GLY A 236 9.35 5.18 -23.76
CA GLY A 236 9.57 4.99 -22.32
C GLY A 236 8.51 5.60 -21.41
N VAL A 237 7.32 5.90 -21.95
CA VAL A 237 6.14 6.48 -21.24
C VAL A 237 4.92 5.55 -21.37
N PRO A 238 3.84 5.75 -20.58
CA PRO A 238 2.62 4.95 -20.72
C PRO A 238 2.00 5.13 -22.10
N ARG A 239 1.33 4.10 -22.62
CA ARG A 239 0.68 4.12 -23.94
C ARG A 239 -0.58 4.97 -23.98
N THR A 240 -1.16 5.22 -22.83
CA THR A 240 -2.37 6.02 -22.68
C THR A 240 -2.00 7.29 -21.93
N THR A 241 -1.89 8.38 -22.67
CA THR A 241 -1.68 9.71 -22.10
C THR A 241 -2.92 10.59 -22.29
N MET A 242 -3.04 11.64 -21.48
CA MET A 242 -4.11 12.62 -21.63
C MET A 242 -4.16 13.26 -23.02
N SER A 243 -3.01 13.46 -23.68
CA SER A 243 -2.93 13.98 -25.05
C SER A 243 -3.59 13.05 -26.07
N ASP A 244 -3.54 11.74 -25.88
CA ASP A 244 -4.19 10.77 -26.77
C ASP A 244 -5.69 10.69 -26.51
N ILE A 245 -6.09 10.84 -25.24
CA ILE A 245 -7.47 10.66 -24.79
C ILE A 245 -8.33 11.90 -25.06
N ASN A 246 -7.80 13.10 -24.79
CA ASN A 246 -8.58 14.34 -24.87
C ASN A 246 -9.29 14.56 -26.22
N PRO A 247 -8.67 14.29 -27.38
CA PRO A 247 -9.33 14.41 -28.67
C PRO A 247 -10.47 13.40 -28.87
N LEU A 248 -10.40 12.24 -28.24
CA LEU A 248 -11.40 11.17 -28.37
C LEU A 248 -12.60 11.38 -27.44
N TYR A 249 -12.32 11.83 -26.20
CA TYR A 249 -13.34 11.98 -25.15
C TYR A 249 -13.16 13.31 -24.41
N PRO A 250 -13.52 14.45 -25.05
CA PRO A 250 -13.39 15.77 -24.45
C PRO A 250 -14.26 15.89 -23.19
N TRP A 251 -13.83 16.73 -22.25
CA TRP A 251 -14.43 16.83 -20.92
C TRP A 251 -15.93 17.16 -20.91
N SER A 252 -16.39 17.99 -21.86
CA SER A 252 -17.79 18.39 -22.01
C SER A 252 -18.71 17.23 -22.40
N ASP A 253 -18.17 16.25 -23.12
CA ASP A 253 -18.95 15.19 -23.77
C ASP A 253 -18.92 13.89 -22.97
N LYS A 254 -18.26 13.91 -21.81
CA LYS A 254 -18.15 12.75 -20.93
C LYS A 254 -19.52 12.37 -20.36
N ILE A 255 -19.75 11.07 -20.30
CA ILE A 255 -20.92 10.48 -19.65
C ILE A 255 -20.88 10.87 -18.17
N GLN A 256 -21.95 11.50 -17.67
CA GLN A 256 -22.11 11.98 -16.30
C GLN A 256 -22.37 10.84 -15.31
N LYS A 257 -21.44 9.88 -15.26
CA LYS A 257 -21.44 8.72 -14.37
C LYS A 257 -20.02 8.38 -13.95
N ALA A 258 -19.93 7.62 -12.86
CA ALA A 258 -18.71 6.93 -12.47
C ALA A 258 -18.73 5.49 -13.01
N VAL A 259 -17.61 4.99 -13.56
CA VAL A 259 -17.53 3.63 -14.10
C VAL A 259 -16.56 2.74 -13.32
N TRP A 260 -16.89 1.44 -13.28
CA TRP A 260 -15.96 0.39 -12.91
C TRP A 260 -16.25 -0.92 -13.65
N ARG A 261 -15.20 -1.63 -14.08
CA ARG A 261 -15.29 -3.02 -14.55
C ARG A 261 -14.13 -3.83 -14.01
N GLY A 262 -14.45 -4.95 -13.37
CA GLY A 262 -13.42 -5.83 -12.81
C GLY A 262 -13.93 -7.25 -12.61
N SER A 263 -13.10 -8.09 -12.00
CA SER A 263 -13.48 -9.42 -11.56
C SER A 263 -13.65 -9.46 -10.05
N THR A 264 -14.05 -10.60 -9.50
CA THR A 264 -14.27 -10.82 -8.07
C THR A 264 -12.99 -10.94 -7.22
N THR A 265 -11.83 -10.47 -7.70
CA THR A 265 -10.61 -10.52 -6.89
C THR A 265 -10.71 -9.63 -5.66
N CYS A 266 -10.24 -10.15 -4.53
CA CYS A 266 -10.13 -9.49 -3.24
C CYS A 266 -8.99 -10.15 -2.46
N ASN A 267 -8.51 -9.52 -1.40
CA ASN A 267 -7.52 -10.13 -0.52
C ASN A 267 -8.05 -11.44 0.07
N LYS A 268 -7.41 -12.57 -0.29
CA LYS A 268 -7.83 -13.90 0.17
C LYS A 268 -7.70 -14.07 1.69
N GLY A 269 -6.69 -13.47 2.31
CA GLY A 269 -6.49 -13.52 3.76
C GLY A 269 -7.56 -12.77 4.54
N MET A 270 -7.96 -11.58 4.05
CA MET A 270 -8.94 -10.73 4.73
C MET A 270 -10.38 -11.09 4.38
N TYR A 271 -10.66 -11.34 3.10
CA TYR A 271 -12.02 -11.45 2.57
C TYR A 271 -12.33 -12.84 2.01
N GLY A 272 -11.35 -13.76 1.97
CA GLY A 272 -11.51 -15.07 1.33
C GLY A 272 -12.51 -16.00 2.03
N HIS A 273 -12.94 -15.71 3.25
CA HIS A 273 -14.02 -16.42 3.94
C HIS A 273 -15.42 -15.89 3.56
N LEU A 274 -15.52 -14.66 3.08
CA LEU A 274 -16.79 -13.99 2.80
C LEU A 274 -17.52 -14.60 1.58
N PRO A 275 -18.87 -14.64 1.59
CA PRO A 275 -19.65 -14.97 0.40
C PRO A 275 -19.48 -13.87 -0.67
N LEU A 276 -19.87 -14.18 -1.91
CA LEU A 276 -19.65 -13.28 -3.06
C LEU A 276 -20.21 -11.90 -2.81
N TRP A 277 -21.41 -11.77 -2.25
CA TRP A 277 -22.07 -10.47 -2.11
C TRP A 277 -21.48 -9.58 -1.02
N ASP A 278 -20.55 -10.09 -0.21
CA ASP A 278 -19.96 -9.36 0.92
C ASP A 278 -18.51 -8.95 0.67
N ILE A 279 -17.89 -9.39 -0.43
CA ILE A 279 -16.54 -8.91 -0.79
C ILE A 279 -16.58 -7.43 -1.21
N PRO A 280 -15.47 -6.67 -1.01
CA PRO A 280 -15.43 -5.23 -1.29
C PRO A 280 -15.94 -4.84 -2.70
N ARG A 281 -15.54 -5.57 -3.74
CA ARG A 281 -15.97 -5.27 -5.11
C ARG A 281 -17.44 -5.53 -5.37
N SER A 282 -18.04 -6.50 -4.69
CA SER A 282 -19.48 -6.76 -4.82
C SER A 282 -20.28 -5.67 -4.13
N ARG A 283 -19.78 -5.10 -3.03
CA ARG A 283 -20.39 -3.93 -2.40
C ARG A 283 -20.43 -2.73 -3.35
N LEU A 284 -19.37 -2.50 -4.13
CA LEU A 284 -19.38 -1.49 -5.20
C LEU A 284 -20.41 -1.81 -6.31
N VAL A 285 -20.51 -3.06 -6.73
CA VAL A 285 -21.53 -3.48 -7.70
C VAL A 285 -22.94 -3.28 -7.14
N LYS A 286 -23.19 -3.56 -5.86
CA LYS A 286 -24.47 -3.27 -5.19
C LYS A 286 -24.80 -1.78 -5.26
N SER A 287 -23.85 -0.89 -4.99
CA SER A 287 -24.07 0.57 -5.12
C SER A 287 -24.47 0.98 -6.54
N SER A 288 -23.96 0.30 -7.58
CA SER A 288 -24.38 0.52 -8.96
C SER A 288 -25.78 0.01 -9.27
N LEU A 289 -26.20 -1.10 -8.65
CA LEU A 289 -27.57 -1.60 -8.76
C LEU A 289 -28.59 -0.68 -8.06
N GLU A 290 -28.18 -0.06 -6.94
CA GLU A 290 -29.00 0.88 -6.18
C GLU A 290 -29.10 2.25 -6.87
N ARG A 291 -28.01 2.74 -7.47
CA ARG A 291 -27.92 4.04 -8.16
C ARG A 291 -27.32 3.92 -9.57
N PRO A 292 -28.02 3.24 -10.49
CA PRO A 292 -27.54 3.04 -11.88
C PRO A 292 -27.53 4.35 -12.69
N ASP A 293 -28.21 5.39 -12.21
CA ASP A 293 -28.16 6.76 -12.73
C ASP A 293 -26.79 7.41 -12.50
N LEU A 294 -26.07 7.06 -11.43
CA LEU A 294 -24.77 7.63 -11.06
C LEU A 294 -23.59 6.72 -11.34
N ILE A 295 -23.73 5.42 -11.08
CA ILE A 295 -22.63 4.47 -11.09
C ILE A 295 -22.93 3.36 -12.09
N ASP A 296 -21.99 3.13 -13.00
CA ASP A 296 -21.95 1.94 -13.84
C ASP A 296 -20.80 1.02 -13.41
N ALA A 297 -21.06 0.13 -12.45
CA ALA A 297 -20.12 -0.85 -11.94
C ALA A 297 -20.66 -2.28 -12.13
N SER A 298 -19.86 -3.18 -12.72
CA SER A 298 -20.24 -4.57 -12.89
C SER A 298 -19.02 -5.48 -13.00
N PHE A 299 -19.21 -6.76 -12.66
CA PHE A 299 -18.22 -7.79 -12.93
C PHE A 299 -18.22 -8.17 -14.41
N HIS A 300 -17.03 -8.36 -14.99
CA HIS A 300 -16.90 -8.95 -16.33
C HIS A 300 -16.65 -10.46 -16.31
N LYS A 301 -16.24 -10.98 -15.16
CA LYS A 301 -16.06 -12.42 -14.93
C LYS A 301 -15.96 -12.70 -13.43
N LEU A 302 -16.35 -13.91 -13.07
CA LEU A 302 -16.13 -14.49 -11.75
C LEU A 302 -14.80 -15.25 -11.74
N VAL A 303 -14.02 -15.11 -10.67
CA VAL A 303 -12.71 -15.78 -10.51
C VAL A 303 -12.55 -16.32 -9.09
N GLY A 304 -11.52 -17.16 -8.91
CA GLY A 304 -11.21 -17.79 -7.62
C GLY A 304 -12.34 -18.72 -7.20
N LYS A 305 -12.66 -18.74 -5.89
CA LYS A 305 -13.74 -19.59 -5.35
C LYS A 305 -15.13 -19.23 -5.88
N TYR A 306 -15.28 -18.08 -6.54
CA TYR A 306 -16.55 -17.61 -7.09
C TYR A 306 -16.76 -18.04 -8.55
N ALA A 307 -15.76 -18.63 -9.21
CA ALA A 307 -15.83 -18.97 -10.64
C ALA A 307 -16.93 -19.98 -10.98
N SER A 308 -17.28 -20.84 -10.03
CA SER A 308 -18.28 -21.91 -10.19
C SER A 308 -19.63 -21.57 -9.53
N ILE A 309 -19.83 -20.34 -9.08
CA ILE A 309 -21.14 -19.94 -8.54
C ILE A 309 -22.10 -19.79 -9.71
N ASP A 310 -23.00 -20.77 -9.85
CA ASP A 310 -24.24 -20.57 -10.59
C ASP A 310 -25.29 -19.96 -9.63
N GLY A 311 -26.22 -19.17 -10.18
CA GLY A 311 -27.55 -18.98 -9.57
C GLY A 311 -27.66 -18.38 -8.17
N SER A 312 -26.58 -17.98 -7.46
CA SER A 312 -26.71 -17.44 -6.10
C SER A 312 -27.56 -16.16 -6.12
N PRO A 313 -28.64 -16.03 -5.35
CA PRO A 313 -29.41 -14.80 -5.27
C PRO A 313 -28.65 -13.72 -4.46
N PRO A 314 -28.66 -12.44 -4.89
CA PRO A 314 -29.16 -11.96 -6.17
C PRO A 314 -28.30 -12.44 -7.36
N PRO A 315 -28.88 -12.68 -8.54
CA PRO A 315 -28.14 -13.16 -9.70
C PRO A 315 -27.03 -12.16 -10.10
N VAL A 316 -25.86 -12.69 -10.45
CA VAL A 316 -24.74 -11.86 -10.91
C VAL A 316 -24.97 -11.51 -12.39
N ILE A 317 -25.19 -10.23 -12.67
CA ILE A 317 -25.24 -9.72 -14.04
C ILE A 317 -23.81 -9.34 -14.46
N LEU A 318 -23.23 -10.15 -15.33
CA LEU A 318 -21.94 -9.87 -15.94
C LEU A 318 -22.10 -8.89 -17.11
N LYS A 319 -21.17 -7.95 -17.24
CA LYS A 319 -21.05 -7.05 -18.40
C LYS A 319 -19.71 -7.23 -19.08
N ASP A 320 -19.63 -6.95 -20.37
CA ASP A 320 -18.37 -7.05 -21.11
C ASP A 320 -17.24 -6.22 -20.47
N PRO A 321 -15.98 -6.70 -20.57
CA PRO A 321 -14.84 -5.93 -20.13
C PRO A 321 -14.75 -4.61 -20.92
N VAL A 322 -14.57 -3.50 -20.20
CA VAL A 322 -14.35 -2.19 -20.82
C VAL A 322 -12.83 -1.90 -20.82
N PRO A 323 -12.20 -1.69 -21.99
CA PRO A 323 -10.80 -1.25 -22.06
C PRO A 323 -10.56 0.04 -21.28
N LEU A 324 -9.34 0.23 -20.75
CA LEU A 324 -9.00 1.42 -19.95
C LEU A 324 -9.31 2.73 -20.71
N ASN A 325 -8.96 2.80 -21.98
CA ASN A 325 -9.22 3.99 -22.81
C ASN A 325 -10.73 4.25 -22.95
N ASP A 326 -11.56 3.21 -23.05
CA ASP A 326 -13.02 3.37 -23.14
C ASP A 326 -13.67 3.76 -21.80
N MET A 327 -13.05 3.42 -20.67
CA MET A 327 -13.50 3.93 -19.36
C MET A 327 -13.41 5.46 -19.28
N THR A 328 -12.53 6.08 -20.08
CA THR A 328 -12.37 7.55 -20.09
C THR A 328 -13.53 8.29 -20.76
N LYS A 329 -14.48 7.58 -21.40
CA LYS A 329 -15.78 8.13 -21.82
C LYS A 329 -16.57 8.66 -20.63
N TYR A 330 -16.32 8.14 -19.43
CA TYR A 330 -17.02 8.50 -18.20
C TYR A 330 -16.33 9.65 -17.50
N LYS A 331 -17.12 10.49 -16.83
CA LYS A 331 -16.64 11.64 -16.06
C LYS A 331 -15.72 11.20 -14.92
N ALA A 332 -16.08 10.09 -14.26
CA ALA A 332 -15.30 9.51 -13.18
C ALA A 332 -15.03 8.01 -13.38
N ILE A 333 -13.92 7.53 -12.84
CA ILE A 333 -13.54 6.12 -12.78
C ILE A 333 -13.30 5.76 -11.31
N ILE A 334 -13.97 4.72 -10.82
CA ILE A 334 -13.77 4.23 -9.46
C ILE A 334 -12.60 3.24 -9.47
N ASP A 335 -11.64 3.41 -8.58
CA ASP A 335 -10.56 2.47 -8.36
C ASP A 335 -10.75 1.74 -7.02
N ILE A 336 -10.77 0.41 -7.08
CA ILE A 336 -10.88 -0.48 -5.92
C ILE A 336 -9.88 -1.63 -6.06
N ASP A 337 -9.23 -1.95 -4.93
CA ASP A 337 -8.16 -2.92 -4.91
C ASP A 337 -8.64 -4.34 -5.23
N GLY A 338 -7.68 -5.18 -5.61
CA GLY A 338 -7.90 -6.59 -5.89
C GLY A 338 -7.37 -7.45 -4.75
N ASN A 339 -6.40 -8.29 -5.08
CA ASN A 339 -5.78 -9.17 -4.10
C ASN A 339 -5.10 -8.37 -2.97
N ASN A 340 -4.34 -7.32 -3.28
CA ASN A 340 -3.77 -6.43 -2.27
C ASN A 340 -3.95 -4.96 -2.66
N TRP A 341 -3.39 -4.56 -3.81
CA TRP A 341 -3.46 -3.20 -4.33
C TRP A 341 -4.02 -3.19 -5.76
N SER A 342 -4.34 -2.00 -6.26
CA SER A 342 -4.74 -1.79 -7.65
C SER A 342 -3.55 -1.42 -8.53
N ALA A 343 -2.97 -2.41 -9.22
CA ALA A 343 -1.86 -2.19 -10.16
C ALA A 343 -2.22 -1.28 -11.36
N ARG A 344 -3.50 -0.94 -11.56
CA ARG A 344 -3.97 0.00 -12.60
C ARG A 344 -4.04 1.46 -12.10
N PHE A 345 -3.98 1.70 -10.80
CA PHE A 345 -4.17 3.02 -10.22
C PHE A 345 -3.27 4.09 -10.85
N PRO A 346 -1.97 3.85 -11.14
CA PRO A 346 -1.15 4.86 -11.80
C PRO A 346 -1.60 5.19 -13.21
N SER A 347 -1.94 4.18 -14.01
CA SER A 347 -2.40 4.37 -15.38
C SER A 347 -3.71 5.17 -15.40
N LEU A 348 -4.55 5.01 -14.38
CA LEU A 348 -5.79 5.78 -14.24
C LEU A 348 -5.51 7.28 -14.03
N LEU A 349 -4.46 7.64 -13.28
CA LEU A 349 -4.06 9.04 -13.06
C LEU A 349 -3.53 9.74 -14.32
N CYS A 350 -3.22 8.98 -15.38
CA CYS A 350 -2.82 9.50 -16.69
C CYS A 350 -4.02 9.77 -17.63
N THR A 351 -5.23 9.47 -17.17
CA THR A 351 -6.46 9.70 -17.95
C THR A 351 -7.01 11.10 -17.72
N ASN A 352 -7.96 11.52 -18.55
CA ASN A 352 -8.67 12.79 -18.36
C ASN A 352 -9.98 12.64 -17.57
N SER A 353 -10.14 11.55 -16.80
CA SER A 353 -11.31 11.29 -15.96
C SER A 353 -10.96 11.41 -14.49
N ILE A 354 -11.95 11.73 -13.66
CA ILE A 354 -11.78 11.89 -12.22
C ILE A 354 -11.59 10.52 -11.59
N ILE A 355 -10.50 10.32 -10.85
CA ILE A 355 -10.25 9.04 -10.19
C ILE A 355 -10.80 9.08 -8.76
N ILE A 356 -11.76 8.21 -8.47
CA ILE A 356 -12.31 8.01 -7.12
C ILE A 356 -11.66 6.76 -6.53
N LYS A 357 -10.74 6.92 -5.59
CA LYS A 357 -10.01 5.80 -4.97
C LYS A 357 -10.73 5.33 -3.71
N ILE A 358 -11.19 4.07 -3.71
CA ILE A 358 -11.62 3.40 -2.48
C ILE A 358 -10.38 3.21 -1.59
N THR A 359 -10.53 3.62 -0.32
CA THR A 359 -9.48 3.61 0.70
C THR A 359 -8.78 2.25 0.75
N PRO A 360 -7.46 2.19 0.49
CA PRO A 360 -6.73 0.94 0.38
C PRO A 360 -6.28 0.39 1.73
N ASP A 361 -6.29 -0.94 1.88
CA ASP A 361 -5.59 -1.65 2.96
C ASP A 361 -4.09 -1.81 2.65
N PHE A 362 -3.76 -1.90 1.36
CA PHE A 362 -2.39 -2.05 0.85
C PHE A 362 -2.14 -1.08 -0.29
N VAL A 363 -0.92 -0.55 -0.30
CA VAL A 363 -0.45 0.43 -1.27
C VAL A 363 0.82 -0.04 -1.93
N ASP A 364 1.07 0.48 -3.12
CA ASP A 364 2.35 0.35 -3.81
C ASP A 364 3.33 1.44 -3.33
N GLN A 365 4.57 1.36 -3.83
CA GLN A 365 5.66 2.24 -3.42
C GLN A 365 5.55 3.71 -3.84
N TYR A 366 4.53 4.14 -4.59
CA TYR A 366 4.43 5.56 -5.00
C TYR A 366 3.18 6.23 -4.45
N THR A 367 2.31 5.48 -3.77
CA THR A 367 1.10 6.04 -3.17
C THR A 367 1.40 7.14 -2.14
N TYR A 368 2.58 7.14 -1.49
CA TYR A 368 2.98 8.23 -0.59
C TYR A 368 3.22 9.57 -1.31
N GLU A 369 3.45 9.57 -2.62
CA GLU A 369 3.57 10.79 -3.44
C GLU A 369 2.18 11.33 -3.85
N LEU A 370 1.12 10.54 -3.64
CA LEU A 370 -0.22 10.84 -4.10
C LEU A 370 -1.10 11.38 -2.96
N VAL A 371 -1.55 12.63 -3.11
CA VAL A 371 -2.29 13.34 -2.08
C VAL A 371 -3.80 13.29 -2.37
N PRO A 372 -4.64 12.80 -1.43
CA PRO A 372 -6.09 12.86 -1.56
C PRO A 372 -6.60 14.28 -1.79
N ASN A 373 -7.60 14.43 -2.64
CA ASN A 373 -8.18 15.70 -3.12
C ASN A 373 -7.22 16.62 -3.90
N VAL A 374 -6.00 16.16 -4.21
CA VAL A 374 -5.08 16.82 -5.14
C VAL A 374 -4.90 15.98 -6.40
N HIS A 375 -4.61 14.68 -6.25
CA HIS A 375 -4.40 13.78 -7.39
C HIS A 375 -5.59 12.83 -7.64
N TYR A 376 -6.44 12.61 -6.65
CA TYR A 376 -7.61 11.74 -6.74
C TYR A 376 -8.63 12.09 -5.66
N VAL A 377 -9.88 11.65 -5.80
CA VAL A 377 -10.92 11.84 -4.78
C VAL A 377 -10.99 10.59 -3.89
N PRO A 378 -10.72 10.69 -2.57
CA PRO A 378 -10.81 9.53 -1.68
C PRO A 378 -12.27 9.15 -1.41
N SER A 379 -12.55 7.86 -1.29
CA SER A 379 -13.86 7.34 -0.90
C SER A 379 -13.72 6.07 -0.04
N SER A 380 -14.80 5.72 0.63
CA SER A 380 -15.05 4.41 1.21
C SER A 380 -16.15 3.71 0.40
N LEU A 381 -16.45 2.45 0.69
CA LEU A 381 -17.59 1.76 0.10
C LEU A 381 -18.92 2.26 0.70
N GLU A 382 -18.87 2.75 1.93
CA GLU A 382 -20.02 3.25 2.70
C GLU A 382 -20.52 4.59 2.16
N ASN A 383 -19.63 5.41 1.60
CA ASN A 383 -19.98 6.75 1.09
C ASN A 383 -19.81 6.94 -0.42
N ILE A 384 -19.58 5.87 -1.18
CA ILE A 384 -19.25 5.97 -2.61
C ILE A 384 -20.31 6.72 -3.41
N THR A 385 -21.59 6.51 -3.12
CA THR A 385 -22.69 7.21 -3.80
C THR A 385 -22.63 8.72 -3.58
N GLN A 386 -22.45 9.17 -2.33
CA GLN A 386 -22.38 10.61 -2.02
C GLN A 386 -21.12 11.25 -2.63
N VAL A 387 -20.00 10.50 -2.67
CA VAL A 387 -18.78 10.98 -3.33
C VAL A 387 -18.99 11.11 -4.84
N VAL A 388 -19.68 10.16 -5.48
CA VAL A 388 -19.99 10.25 -6.91
C VAL A 388 -20.92 11.43 -7.18
N GLU A 389 -21.94 11.67 -6.36
CA GLU A 389 -22.80 12.86 -6.45
C GLU A 389 -21.98 14.15 -6.37
N HIS A 390 -21.10 14.26 -5.37
CA HIS A 390 -20.21 15.41 -5.21
C HIS A 390 -19.30 15.64 -6.42
N VAL A 391 -18.74 14.56 -6.97
CA VAL A 391 -17.83 14.59 -8.12
C VAL A 391 -18.54 15.00 -9.41
N LEU A 392 -19.81 14.63 -9.57
CA LEU A 392 -20.61 14.93 -10.76
C LEU A 392 -21.36 16.26 -10.68
N ASP A 393 -21.43 16.89 -9.50
CA ASP A 393 -22.06 18.20 -9.32
C ASP A 393 -21.33 19.27 -10.17
N PRO A 394 -22.04 19.97 -11.08
CA PRO A 394 -21.47 21.05 -11.90
C PRO A 394 -20.79 22.16 -11.10
N ASN A 395 -21.23 22.41 -9.86
CA ASN A 395 -20.60 23.41 -8.98
C ASN A 395 -19.16 23.04 -8.60
N ASN A 396 -18.79 21.75 -8.70
CA ASN A 396 -17.45 21.26 -8.42
C ASN A 396 -16.59 21.07 -9.69
N ASP A 397 -17.10 21.34 -10.90
CA ASP A 397 -16.43 21.00 -12.16
C ASP A 397 -15.01 21.59 -12.27
N VAL A 398 -14.83 22.86 -11.88
CA VAL A 398 -13.52 23.52 -11.86
C VAL A 398 -12.54 22.80 -10.94
N ARG A 399 -12.98 22.45 -9.72
CA ARG A 399 -12.15 21.71 -8.76
C ARG A 399 -11.79 20.32 -9.29
N MET A 400 -12.75 19.64 -9.92
CA MET A 400 -12.55 18.30 -10.46
C MET A 400 -11.56 18.30 -11.64
N ARG A 401 -11.61 19.30 -12.51
CA ARG A 401 -10.59 19.48 -13.57
C ARG A 401 -9.22 19.68 -12.98
N ASN A 402 -9.09 20.52 -11.94
CA ASN A 402 -7.81 20.77 -11.28
C ASN A 402 -7.19 19.49 -10.69
N ILE A 403 -8.02 18.62 -10.10
CA ILE A 403 -7.55 17.31 -9.59
C ILE A 403 -7.01 16.44 -10.73
N VAL A 404 -7.72 16.40 -11.86
CA VAL A 404 -7.29 15.65 -13.05
C VAL A 404 -5.98 16.22 -13.62
N GLU A 405 -5.83 17.54 -13.66
CA GLU A 405 -4.62 18.20 -14.15
C GLU A 405 -3.38 17.88 -13.29
N GLU A 406 -3.51 17.95 -11.95
CA GLU A 406 -2.43 17.59 -11.04
C GLU A 406 -2.10 16.09 -11.10
N ALA A 407 -3.09 15.22 -11.22
CA ALA A 407 -2.89 13.78 -11.44
C ALA A 407 -2.06 13.51 -12.70
N ASN A 408 -2.39 14.20 -13.80
CA ASN A 408 -1.71 14.05 -15.08
C ASN A 408 -0.29 14.64 -15.06
N LYS A 409 -0.08 15.73 -14.33
CA LYS A 409 1.26 16.28 -14.08
C LYS A 409 2.11 15.26 -13.31
N TRP A 410 1.58 14.66 -12.26
CA TRP A 410 2.26 13.59 -11.53
C TRP A 410 2.57 12.40 -12.45
N CYS A 411 1.59 11.92 -13.23
CA CYS A 411 1.80 10.79 -14.16
C CYS A 411 2.94 11.07 -15.14
N ARG A 412 2.92 12.23 -15.81
CA ARG A 412 3.94 12.61 -16.81
C ARG A 412 5.36 12.67 -16.25
N LEU A 413 5.52 13.01 -14.97
CA LEU A 413 6.83 13.11 -14.32
C LEU A 413 7.29 11.74 -13.78
N ASN A 414 6.36 10.92 -13.29
CA ASN A 414 6.70 9.75 -12.47
C ASN A 414 6.59 8.41 -13.20
N LEU A 415 5.76 8.30 -14.24
CA LEU A 415 5.56 7.02 -14.94
C LEU A 415 6.47 6.87 -16.17
N ARG A 416 7.77 7.07 -15.99
CA ARG A 416 8.78 6.90 -17.05
C ARG A 416 9.70 5.75 -16.74
N ARG A 417 10.22 5.08 -17.77
CA ARG A 417 11.20 4.00 -17.63
C ARG A 417 12.36 4.39 -16.69
N GLU A 418 12.91 5.58 -16.90
CA GLU A 418 13.94 6.16 -16.03
C GLU A 418 13.52 6.25 -14.56
N SER A 419 12.33 6.80 -14.32
CA SER A 419 11.71 6.96 -13.01
C SER A 419 11.50 5.62 -12.28
N PHE A 420 11.29 4.52 -13.01
CA PHE A 420 11.18 3.17 -12.44
C PHE A 420 12.55 2.56 -12.09
N ALA A 421 13.58 2.78 -12.92
CA ALA A 421 14.94 2.32 -12.64
C ALA A 421 15.50 2.98 -11.37
N ILE A 422 15.32 4.30 -11.22
CA ILE A 422 15.72 5.05 -10.01
C ILE A 422 14.95 4.54 -8.78
N ARG A 423 13.66 4.26 -8.91
CA ARG A 423 12.87 3.75 -7.78
C ARG A 423 13.23 2.32 -7.40
N ALA A 424 13.62 1.46 -8.35
CA ALA A 424 14.13 0.13 -8.03
C ALA A 424 15.42 0.20 -7.21
N LEU A 425 16.32 1.13 -7.52
CA LEU A 425 17.50 1.40 -6.69
C LEU A 425 17.13 1.88 -5.28
N ARG A 426 16.16 2.80 -5.16
CA ARG A 426 15.67 3.26 -3.84
C ARG A 426 15.05 2.12 -3.02
N ALA A 427 14.21 1.29 -3.63
CA ALA A 427 13.63 0.12 -2.98
C ALA A 427 14.72 -0.88 -2.55
N PHE A 428 15.75 -1.08 -3.40
CA PHE A 428 16.91 -1.89 -3.06
C PHE A 428 17.71 -1.31 -1.89
N ASP A 429 17.95 0.00 -1.84
CA ASP A 429 18.63 0.66 -0.72
C ASP A 429 17.85 0.50 0.59
N MET A 430 16.52 0.69 0.55
CA MET A 430 15.65 0.46 1.72
C MET A 430 15.71 -1.00 2.18
N TYR A 431 15.75 -1.94 1.23
CA TYR A 431 15.88 -3.37 1.52
C TYR A 431 17.25 -3.70 2.13
N ARG A 432 18.34 -3.14 1.60
CA ARG A 432 19.69 -3.30 2.15
C ARG A 432 19.79 -2.73 3.57
N ASP A 433 19.27 -1.53 3.80
CA ASP A 433 19.18 -0.94 5.14
C ASP A 433 18.38 -1.84 6.12
N ALA A 434 17.36 -2.54 5.61
CA ALA A 434 16.57 -3.49 6.40
C ALA A 434 17.32 -4.79 6.69
N LEU A 435 18.09 -5.33 5.74
CA LEU A 435 18.93 -6.51 5.95
C LEU A 435 20.04 -6.26 6.98
N GLU A 436 20.69 -5.10 6.93
CA GLU A 436 21.71 -4.72 7.90
C GLU A 436 21.14 -4.65 9.31
N ARG A 437 19.99 -3.97 9.47
CA ARG A 437 19.26 -3.95 10.76
C ARG A 437 18.82 -5.34 11.22
N TYR A 438 18.57 -6.25 10.29
CA TYR A 438 18.20 -7.63 10.58
C TYR A 438 19.41 -8.50 11.00
N GLY A 439 20.64 -8.12 10.61
CA GLY A 439 21.87 -8.82 10.95
C GLY A 439 22.36 -9.79 9.87
N VAL A 440 22.16 -9.49 8.58
CA VAL A 440 22.56 -10.36 7.45
C VAL A 440 23.96 -10.03 6.90
N ASP A 441 24.72 -9.14 7.55
CA ASP A 441 25.98 -8.57 7.05
C ASP A 441 27.09 -9.60 6.79
N ALA A 442 27.03 -10.75 7.47
CA ALA A 442 28.03 -11.82 7.37
C ALA A 442 27.65 -12.93 6.37
N TRP A 443 26.55 -12.77 5.62
CA TRP A 443 26.14 -13.78 4.63
C TRP A 443 27.19 -13.91 3.53
N LYS A 444 27.43 -15.16 3.09
CA LYS A 444 28.40 -15.48 2.04
C LYS A 444 27.69 -16.21 0.92
N SER A 445 27.88 -15.76 -0.31
CA SER A 445 27.32 -16.43 -1.48
C SER A 445 27.82 -17.88 -1.56
N PRO A 446 26.92 -18.86 -1.72
CA PRO A 446 27.33 -20.23 -2.00
C PRO A 446 27.96 -20.32 -3.39
N VAL A 447 28.85 -21.30 -3.57
CA VAL A 447 29.37 -21.67 -4.88
C VAL A 447 28.35 -22.58 -5.55
N LEU A 448 27.75 -22.11 -6.64
CA LEU A 448 26.73 -22.81 -7.41
C LEU A 448 27.13 -22.83 -8.88
N ASP A 449 27.17 -24.03 -9.48
CA ASP A 449 27.64 -24.23 -10.85
C ASP A 449 26.75 -23.57 -11.92
N ASP A 450 25.49 -23.31 -11.60
CA ASP A 450 24.49 -22.72 -12.49
C ASP A 450 24.14 -21.26 -12.13
N LEU A 451 24.98 -20.57 -11.36
CA LEU A 451 24.81 -19.15 -11.05
C LEU A 451 25.26 -18.28 -12.23
N VAL A 452 24.32 -17.57 -12.85
CA VAL A 452 24.54 -16.75 -14.05
C VAL A 452 24.07 -15.30 -13.83
N GLU A 453 24.52 -14.36 -14.65
CA GLU A 453 23.92 -13.01 -14.64
C GLU A 453 22.43 -13.14 -14.99
N CYS A 454 21.57 -12.53 -14.17
CA CYS A 454 20.13 -12.67 -14.27
C CYS A 454 19.55 -11.80 -15.39
N ASP A 455 19.72 -12.23 -16.64
CA ASP A 455 19.26 -11.51 -17.84
C ASP A 455 17.89 -11.99 -18.32
N VAL A 456 16.82 -11.27 -17.94
CA VAL A 456 15.40 -11.67 -18.10
C VAL A 456 14.49 -10.61 -18.67
#